data_AF-I1K725-F1
#
_entry.id   AF-I1K725-F1
#
_cell.length_a   1.000
_cell.length_b   1.000
_cell.length_c   1.000
_cell.angle_alpha   90.00
_cell.angle_beta   90.00
_cell.angle_gamma   90.00
#
_symmetry.space_group_name_H-M   'P 1'
#
loop_
_entity.id
_entity.type
_entity.pdbx_description
1 polymer ?
#
loop_
_entity_poly.entity_id
_entity_poly.type
_entity_poly.pdbx_seq_one_letter_code
_entity_poly.pdbx_strand_id
1 'polypeptide(L)'
;MASTAAYLARRAAQKERVRILYRRALKDTLNWAVHRHLFYDDASNLRERFEENRHVEDPDTIDRLITDAEASYNKWRHPDPYIVPWAPGGSKFTRNPTPPQGVSCYGYIIRLSFPFFVGPTY
;
A
#
# COMPACT_ATOMS: atom_id res chain seq x y z
N MET A 1 -31.61 12.17 15.32
CA MET A 1 -31.47 11.87 13.87
C MET A 1 -30.04 12.18 13.47
N ALA A 2 -29.22 11.17 13.16
CA ALA A 2 -27.92 11.43 12.55
C ALA A 2 -28.14 12.19 11.23
N SER A 3 -27.36 13.23 10.94
CA SER A 3 -27.54 13.95 9.68
C SER A 3 -27.30 12.98 8.51
N THR A 4 -28.06 13.14 7.43
CA THR A 4 -27.87 12.35 6.21
C THR A 4 -26.43 12.42 5.72
N ALA A 5 -25.80 13.60 5.84
CA ALA A 5 -24.38 13.80 5.57
C ALA A 5 -23.47 12.93 6.45
N ALA A 6 -23.73 12.85 7.76
CA ALA A 6 -22.95 12.01 8.67
C ALA A 6 -23.07 10.51 8.34
N TYR A 7 -24.28 10.05 7.98
CA TYR A 7 -24.50 8.68 7.55
C TYR A 7 -23.72 8.34 6.28
N LEU A 8 -23.78 9.21 5.26
CA LEU A 8 -23.04 9.01 4.00
C LEU A 8 -21.52 9.02 4.21
N ALA A 9 -21.02 9.92 5.05
CA ALA A 9 -19.61 9.98 5.42
C ALA A 9 -19.16 8.69 6.12
N ARG A 10 -19.97 8.16 7.06
CA ARG A 10 -19.70 6.87 7.73
C ARG A 10 -19.65 5.73 6.73
N ARG A 11 -20.61 5.64 5.80
CA ARG A 11 -20.62 4.61 4.75
C ARG A 11 -19.43 4.72 3.80
N ALA A 12 -19.00 5.93 3.45
CA ALA A 12 -17.80 6.15 2.64
C ALA A 12 -16.54 5.67 3.35
N ALA A 13 -16.37 6.02 4.63
CA ALA A 13 -15.24 5.59 5.46
C ALA A 13 -15.20 4.06 5.64
N GLN A 14 -16.36 3.43 5.87
CA GLN A 14 -16.47 1.96 5.94
C GLN A 14 -16.01 1.30 4.63
N LYS A 15 -16.48 1.78 3.49
CA LYS A 15 -16.08 1.26 2.17
C LYS A 15 -14.57 1.39 1.95
N GLU A 16 -13.98 2.51 2.35
CA GLU A 16 -12.55 2.73 2.25
C GLU A 16 -11.76 1.76 3.15
N ARG A 17 -12.17 1.60 4.42
CA ARG A 17 -11.56 0.65 5.36
C ARG A 17 -11.59 -0.77 4.82
N VAL A 18 -12.73 -1.24 4.33
CA VAL A 18 -12.87 -2.58 3.72
C VAL A 18 -11.92 -2.75 2.53
N ARG A 19 -11.82 -1.75 1.64
CA ARG A 19 -10.91 -1.81 0.48
C ARG A 19 -9.44 -1.88 0.90
N ILE A 20 -9.06 -1.11 1.91
CA ILE A 20 -7.69 -1.13 2.46
C ILE A 20 -7.40 -2.48 3.12
N LEU A 21 -8.33 -3.00 3.93
CA LEU A 21 -8.21 -4.29 4.59
C LEU A 21 -8.07 -5.42 3.58
N TYR A 22 -8.92 -5.47 2.55
CA TYR A 22 -8.83 -6.47 1.48
C TYR A 22 -7.48 -6.43 0.76
N ARG A 23 -6.99 -5.24 0.40
CA ARG A 23 -5.66 -5.07 -0.22
C ARG A 23 -4.54 -5.56 0.68
N ARG A 24 -4.61 -5.25 1.98
CA ARG A 24 -3.62 -5.69 2.98
C ARG A 24 -3.65 -7.19 3.18
N ALA A 25 -4.83 -7.79 3.32
CA ALA A 25 -5.02 -9.22 3.51
C ALA A 25 -4.53 -10.01 2.29
N LEU A 26 -4.87 -9.58 1.06
CA LEU A 26 -4.36 -10.21 -0.17
C LEU A 26 -2.84 -10.13 -0.30
N LYS A 27 -2.24 -9.00 0.07
CA LYS A 27 -0.77 -8.89 0.05
C LYS A 27 -0.16 -9.87 1.06
N ASP A 28 -0.80 -10.04 2.20
CA ASP A 28 -0.29 -10.89 3.26
C ASP A 28 -0.46 -12.38 2.97
N THR A 29 -1.58 -12.79 2.36
CA THR A 29 -1.70 -14.16 1.82
C THR A 29 -0.63 -14.45 0.78
N LEU A 30 -0.27 -13.46 -0.05
CA LEU A 30 0.86 -13.60 -0.96
C LEU A 30 2.21 -13.71 -0.25
N ASN A 31 2.40 -13.02 0.89
CA ASN A 31 3.65 -13.12 1.66
C ASN A 31 3.81 -14.53 2.28
N TRP A 32 2.71 -15.15 2.71
CA TRP A 32 2.71 -16.51 3.24
C TRP A 32 2.87 -17.58 2.16
N ALA A 33 2.26 -17.38 0.98
CA ALA A 33 2.31 -18.35 -0.10
C ALA A 33 3.57 -18.21 -0.96
N VAL A 34 4.54 -19.11 -0.77
CA VAL A 34 5.78 -19.16 -1.56
C VAL A 34 5.49 -19.41 -3.05
N HIS A 35 4.48 -20.23 -3.35
CA HIS A 35 4.12 -20.63 -4.70
C HIS A 35 2.77 -20.06 -5.15
N ARG A 36 2.67 -19.74 -6.45
CA ARG A 36 1.49 -19.09 -7.04
C ARG A 36 0.23 -19.95 -7.04
N HIS A 37 0.36 -21.27 -7.16
CA HIS A 37 -0.81 -22.16 -7.17
C HIS A 37 -1.54 -22.15 -5.81
N LEU A 38 -0.81 -22.25 -4.70
CA LEU A 38 -1.37 -22.13 -3.34
C LEU A 38 -2.00 -20.75 -3.11
N PHE A 39 -1.33 -19.70 -3.60
CA PHE A 39 -1.84 -18.33 -3.48
C PHE A 39 -3.21 -18.15 -4.14
N TYR A 40 -3.47 -18.78 -5.30
CA TYR A 40 -4.74 -18.59 -6.00
C TYR A 40 -5.93 -19.17 -5.22
N ASP A 41 -5.77 -20.36 -4.66
CA ASP A 41 -6.81 -20.99 -3.85
C ASP A 41 -7.09 -20.15 -2.59
N ASP A 42 -6.04 -19.74 -1.88
CA ASP A 42 -6.16 -18.90 -0.68
C ASP A 42 -6.76 -17.52 -0.99
N ALA A 43 -6.39 -16.91 -2.13
CA ALA A 43 -6.92 -15.63 -2.55
C ALA A 43 -8.41 -15.74 -2.95
N SER A 44 -8.83 -16.86 -3.56
CA SER A 44 -10.23 -17.13 -3.88
C SER A 44 -11.05 -17.29 -2.59
N ASN A 45 -10.57 -18.11 -1.65
CA ASN A 45 -11.20 -18.30 -0.34
C ASN A 45 -11.32 -16.97 0.42
N LEU A 46 -10.27 -16.13 0.37
CA LEU A 46 -10.31 -14.79 0.95
C LEU A 46 -11.38 -13.94 0.28
N ARG A 47 -11.49 -13.95 -1.05
CA ARG A 47 -12.50 -13.16 -1.77
C ARG A 47 -13.92 -13.61 -1.45
N GLU A 48 -14.17 -14.90 -1.39
CA GLU A 48 -15.49 -15.47 -1.06
C GLU A 48 -16.00 -14.96 0.29
N ARG A 49 -15.15 -14.98 1.32
CA ARG A 49 -15.48 -14.44 2.66
C ARG A 49 -15.89 -12.96 2.64
N PHE A 50 -15.31 -12.16 1.74
CA PHE A 50 -15.72 -10.75 1.57
C PHE A 50 -17.03 -10.62 0.78
N GLU A 51 -17.27 -11.48 -0.22
CA GLU A 51 -18.52 -11.46 -1.00
C GLU A 51 -19.73 -11.92 -0.18
N GLU A 52 -19.57 -12.91 0.70
CA GLU A 52 -20.61 -13.37 1.64
C GLU A 52 -21.20 -12.21 2.47
N ASN A 53 -20.35 -11.26 2.86
CA ASN A 53 -20.73 -10.12 3.70
C ASN A 53 -21.04 -8.85 2.90
N ARG A 54 -21.07 -8.91 1.57
CA ARG A 54 -21.23 -7.72 0.71
C ARG A 54 -22.58 -7.02 0.88
N HIS A 55 -23.63 -7.80 1.18
CA HIS A 55 -25.02 -7.34 1.18
C HIS A 55 -25.52 -6.90 2.57
N VAL A 56 -24.64 -6.82 3.58
CA VAL A 56 -25.01 -6.32 4.90
C VAL A 56 -25.26 -4.81 4.83
N GLU A 57 -26.46 -4.38 5.24
CA GLU A 57 -26.88 -2.97 5.18
C GLU A 57 -26.75 -2.24 6.51
N ASP A 58 -26.88 -2.95 7.64
CA ASP A 58 -26.84 -2.35 8.97
C ASP A 58 -25.44 -1.76 9.29
N PRO A 59 -25.31 -0.43 9.48
CA PRO A 59 -24.03 0.23 9.69
C PRO A 59 -23.27 -0.27 10.93
N ASP A 60 -23.99 -0.62 11.99
CA ASP A 60 -23.38 -1.05 13.25
C ASP A 60 -22.84 -2.48 13.13
N THR A 61 -23.57 -3.37 12.47
CA THR A 61 -23.09 -4.71 12.10
C THR A 61 -21.85 -4.63 11.21
N ILE A 62 -21.82 -3.71 10.24
CA ILE A 62 -20.66 -3.53 9.36
C ILE A 62 -19.42 -3.09 10.15
N ASP A 63 -19.57 -2.19 11.13
CA ASP A 63 -18.44 -1.78 11.96
C ASP A 63 -17.92 -2.92 12.84
N ARG A 64 -18.80 -3.79 13.34
CA ARG A 64 -18.39 -5.01 14.06
C ARG A 64 -17.62 -5.96 13.13
N LEU A 65 -18.16 -6.26 11.96
CA LEU A 65 -17.51 -7.13 10.97
C LEU A 65 -16.13 -6.61 10.55
N ILE A 66 -16.00 -5.29 10.33
CA ILE A 66 -14.70 -4.67 10.03
C ILE A 66 -13.72 -4.85 11.20
N THR A 67 -14.19 -4.65 12.43
CA THR A 67 -13.36 -4.78 13.64
C THR A 67 -12.89 -6.22 13.84
N ASP A 68 -13.78 -7.20 13.68
CA ASP A 68 -13.47 -8.62 13.81
C ASP A 68 -12.51 -9.09 12.70
N ALA A 69 -12.70 -8.58 11.47
CA ALA A 69 -11.83 -8.87 10.35
C ALA A 69 -10.44 -8.23 10.52
N GLU A 70 -10.35 -7.01 11.04
CA GLU A 70 -9.08 -6.36 11.38
C GLU A 70 -8.34 -7.09 12.51
N ALA A 71 -9.06 -7.56 13.53
CA ALA A 71 -8.48 -8.38 14.61
C ALA A 71 -7.93 -9.71 14.07
N SER A 72 -8.71 -10.38 13.21
CA SER A 72 -8.28 -11.61 12.53
C SER A 72 -7.06 -11.37 11.65
N TYR A 73 -7.06 -10.30 10.84
CA TYR A 73 -5.91 -9.92 10.02
C TYR A 73 -4.66 -9.69 10.88
N ASN A 74 -4.78 -8.90 11.96
CA ASN A 74 -3.67 -8.59 12.84
C ASN A 74 -3.04 -9.84 13.48
N LYS A 75 -3.84 -10.86 13.79
CA LYS A 75 -3.34 -12.14 14.33
C LYS A 75 -2.46 -12.91 13.33
N TRP A 76 -2.81 -12.86 12.05
CA TRP A 76 -2.16 -13.65 11.00
C TRP A 76 -1.15 -12.86 10.17
N ARG A 77 -0.76 -11.67 10.65
CA ARG A 77 0.21 -10.83 9.94
C ARG A 77 1.54 -11.54 9.76
N HIS A 78 2.06 -11.52 8.53
CA HIS A 78 3.39 -12.03 8.25
C HIS A 78 4.45 -11.20 9.01
N PRO A 79 5.41 -11.83 9.72
CA PRO A 79 6.41 -11.13 10.53
C PRO A 79 7.41 -10.32 9.69
N ASP A 80 7.74 -10.77 8.47
CA ASP A 80 8.67 -10.09 7.56
C ASP A 80 8.08 -9.99 6.14
N PRO A 81 7.14 -9.06 5.89
CA PRO A 81 6.41 -9.00 4.63
C PRO A 81 7.32 -8.57 3.46
N TYR A 82 7.04 -9.04 2.24
CA TYR A 82 7.79 -8.62 1.07
C TYR A 82 7.65 -7.11 0.78
N ILE A 83 8.79 -6.43 0.68
CA ILE A 83 8.90 -5.02 0.31
C ILE A 83 9.72 -4.93 -0.98
N VAL A 84 9.18 -4.21 -1.97
CA VAL A 84 9.91 -4.00 -3.23
C VAL A 84 11.22 -3.23 -2.94
N PRO A 85 12.34 -3.57 -3.58
CA PRO A 85 13.65 -3.09 -3.15
C PRO A 85 13.80 -1.57 -3.02
N TRP A 86 13.13 -0.78 -3.87
CA TRP A 86 13.23 0.68 -3.89
C TRP A 86 12.20 1.41 -3.01
N ALA A 87 11.21 0.70 -2.46
CA ALA A 87 10.22 1.31 -1.56
C ALA A 87 10.81 1.51 -0.16
N PRO A 88 10.22 2.39 0.67
CA PRO A 88 10.60 2.52 2.08
C PRO A 88 10.61 1.15 2.78
N GLY A 89 11.72 0.81 3.44
CA GLY A 89 11.95 -0.50 4.07
C GLY A 89 12.53 -1.57 3.14
N GLY A 90 12.72 -1.28 1.85
CA GLY A 90 13.36 -2.19 0.89
C GLY A 90 14.89 -2.12 0.92
N SER A 91 15.54 -3.17 0.43
CA SER A 91 17.02 -3.31 0.45
C SER A 91 17.80 -2.30 -0.41
N LYS A 92 17.13 -1.58 -1.31
CA LYS A 92 17.72 -0.55 -2.19
C LYS A 92 17.13 0.84 -1.93
N PHE A 93 16.37 1.01 -0.85
CA PHE A 93 15.81 2.31 -0.49
C PHE A 93 16.93 3.32 -0.27
N THR A 94 16.79 4.52 -0.85
CA THR A 94 17.76 5.64 -0.74
C THR A 94 19.22 5.27 -1.05
N ARG A 95 19.46 4.23 -1.85
CA ARG A 95 20.83 3.84 -2.23
C ARG A 95 21.49 4.91 -3.11
N ASN A 96 20.72 5.52 -4.01
CA ASN A 96 21.13 6.63 -4.89
C ASN A 96 20.07 7.75 -4.86
N PRO A 97 20.02 8.59 -3.81
CA PRO A 97 19.11 9.73 -3.80
C PRO A 97 19.52 10.74 -4.88
N THR A 98 18.55 11.38 -5.53
CA THR A 98 18.84 12.52 -6.38
C THR A 98 19.46 13.63 -5.53
N PRO A 99 20.61 14.20 -5.95
CA PRO A 99 21.26 15.24 -5.18
C PRO A 99 20.31 16.45 -5.02
N PRO A 100 20.38 17.17 -3.89
CA PRO A 100 19.55 18.35 -3.67
C PRO A 100 19.79 19.37 -4.78
N GLN A 101 18.73 20.00 -5.28
CA GLN A 101 18.85 21.08 -6.23
C GLN A 101 19.57 22.26 -5.54
N GLY A 102 20.69 22.72 -6.10
CA GLY A 102 21.45 23.87 -5.59
C GLY A 102 22.82 23.56 -4.97
N VAL A 103 23.15 22.30 -4.68
CA VAL A 103 24.53 21.92 -4.33
C VAL A 103 25.32 21.59 -5.60
N SER A 104 25.90 22.63 -6.20
CA SER A 104 26.84 22.50 -7.31
C SER A 104 28.23 22.06 -6.81
N CYS A 105 28.34 20.94 -6.08
CA CYS A 105 29.67 20.39 -5.71
C CYS A 105 30.54 20.13 -6.95
N TYR A 106 29.90 19.98 -8.11
CA TYR A 106 30.54 19.66 -9.38
C TYR A 106 30.33 20.72 -10.48
N GLY A 107 29.70 21.87 -10.18
CA GLY A 107 29.49 22.90 -11.20
C GLY A 107 30.79 23.46 -11.75
N TYR A 108 31.80 23.61 -10.88
CA TYR A 108 33.13 24.06 -11.28
C TYR A 108 33.97 22.93 -11.89
N ILE A 109 33.90 21.72 -11.33
CA ILE A 109 34.72 20.58 -11.78
C ILE A 109 34.21 19.98 -13.10
N ILE A 110 32.91 19.78 -13.29
CA ILE A 110 32.37 19.24 -14.55
C ILE A 110 32.52 20.26 -15.68
N ARG A 111 32.41 21.57 -15.41
CA ARG A 111 32.64 22.60 -16.43
C ARG A 111 34.12 22.69 -16.84
N LEU A 112 35.05 22.39 -15.92
CA LEU A 112 36.49 22.31 -16.21
C LEU A 112 36.90 20.99 -16.87
N SER A 113 36.28 19.87 -16.50
CA SER A 113 36.63 18.54 -17.03
C SER A 113 35.85 18.14 -18.30
N PHE A 114 34.65 18.68 -18.52
CA PHE A 114 33.81 18.39 -19.70
C PHE A 114 33.23 19.67 -20.34
N PRO A 115 34.08 20.61 -20.81
CA PRO A 115 33.61 21.85 -21.43
C PRO A 115 32.77 21.64 -22.70
N PHE A 116 32.86 20.47 -23.33
CA PHE A 116 32.16 20.16 -24.58
C PHE A 116 30.67 19.78 -24.40
N PHE A 117 30.25 19.36 -23.20
CA PHE A 117 28.89 18.86 -22.98
C PHE A 117 27.91 19.95 -22.48
N VAL A 118 28.42 21.12 -22.10
CA VAL A 118 27.61 22.26 -21.66
C VAL A 118 27.73 23.36 -22.70
N GLY A 119 26.93 23.24 -23.77
CA GLY A 119 26.78 24.29 -24.77
C GLY A 119 26.16 25.57 -24.17
N PRO A 120 26.33 26.73 -24.83
CA PRO A 120 25.76 27.98 -24.34
C PRO A 120 24.24 27.88 -24.36
N THR A 121 23.63 28.01 -23.18
CA THR A 121 22.19 28.26 -23.06
C THR A 121 21.91 29.63 -23.67
N TYR A 122 21.21 29.62 -24.82
CA TYR A 122 20.58 30.81 -25.39
C TYR A 122 19.44 31.31 -24.51
#